data_AF-A0A1G3IIT8-F1
#
_entry.id   AF-A0A1G3IIT8-F1
#
_cell.length_a   1.000
_cell.length_b   1.000
_cell.length_c   1.000
_cell.angle_alpha   90.00
_cell.angle_beta   90.00
_cell.angle_gamma   90.00
#
_symmetry.space_group_name_H-M   'P 1'
#
loop_
_entity.id
_entity.type
_entity.pdbx_description
1 polymer ?
#
loop_
_entity_poly.entity_id
_entity_poly.type
_entity_poly.pdbx_seq_one_letter_code
_entity_poly.pdbx_strand_id
1 'polypeptide(L)' 'MNCLPKPGETAASLGRTLTLLQGLPFDLARAQYAAGVRVGLIEQSLLGWAKFERQIHLLEKLTLGPWARSV' A
#
# COMPACT_ATOMS: atom_id res chain seq x y z
N MET A 1 38.64 -5.47 2.42
CA MET A 1 38.04 -5.73 1.09
C MET A 1 36.66 -5.12 1.10
N ASN A 2 36.52 -3.87 0.65
CA ASN A 2 35.21 -3.22 0.53
C ASN A 2 34.68 -3.50 -0.88
N CYS A 3 33.77 -4.46 -0.99
CA CYS A 3 33.06 -4.73 -2.23
C CYS A 3 32.06 -3.58 -2.47
N LEU A 4 32.33 -2.75 -3.48
CA LEU A 4 31.35 -1.80 -4.00
C LEU A 4 30.13 -2.57 -4.53
N PRO A 5 28.90 -2.19 -4.17
CA PRO A 5 27.71 -2.82 -4.70
C PRO A 5 27.71 -2.67 -6.23
N LYS A 6 27.48 -3.77 -6.95
CA LYS A 6 27.42 -3.72 -8.40
C LYS A 6 26.23 -2.85 -8.81
N PRO A 7 26.36 -2.03 -9.88
CA PRO A 7 25.34 -1.03 -10.24
C PRO A 7 23.93 -1.62 -10.46
N GLY A 8 23.82 -2.90 -10.82
CA GLY A 8 22.54 -3.60 -10.95
C GLY A 8 21.87 -3.99 -9.62
N GLU A 9 22.62 -4.14 -8.53
CA GLU A 9 22.09 -4.55 -7.23
C GLU A 9 21.40 -3.40 -6.50
N THR A 10 21.93 -2.19 -6.64
CA THR A 10 21.34 -0.95 -6.14
C THR A 10 20.07 -0.58 -6.91
N ALA A 11 20.06 -0.76 -8.24
CA ALA A 11 18.86 -0.55 -9.05
C ALA A 11 17.74 -1.55 -8.68
N ALA A 12 18.08 -2.82 -8.47
CA ALA A 12 17.12 -3.85 -8.06
C ALA A 12 16.63 -3.69 -6.61
N SER A 13 17.43 -3.15 -5.69
CA SER A 13 16.95 -2.82 -4.34
C SER A 13 16.01 -1.63 -4.37
N LEU A 14 16.37 -0.55 -5.08
CA LEU A 14 15.52 0.63 -5.25
C LEU A 14 14.17 0.29 -5.88
N GLY A 15 14.15 -0.55 -6.92
CA GLY A 15 12.90 -1.02 -7.54
C GLY A 15 11.97 -1.71 -6.53
N ARG A 16 12.51 -2.63 -5.71
CA ARG A 16 11.73 -3.30 -4.65
C ARG A 16 11.23 -2.34 -3.58
N THR A 17 12.07 -1.39 -3.15
CA THR A 17 11.67 -0.38 -2.16
C THR A 17 10.56 0.52 -2.72
N LEU A 18 10.65 0.88 -4.01
CA LEU A 18 9.63 1.67 -4.68
C LEU A 18 8.30 0.92 -4.74
N THR A 19 8.32 -0.38 -5.07
CA THR A 19 7.13 -1.24 -5.07
C THR A 19 6.49 -1.36 -3.69
N LEU A 20 7.27 -1.42 -2.61
CA LEU A 20 6.74 -1.42 -1.24
C LEU A 20 6.14 -0.06 -0.87
N LEU A 21 6.76 1.05 -1.29
CA LEU A 21 6.26 2.39 -1.02
C LEU A 21 4.90 2.67 -1.68
N GLN A 22 4.63 2.01 -2.81
CA GLN A 22 3.38 2.10 -3.56
C GLN A 22 2.19 1.51 -2.79
N GLY A 23 2.40 0.42 -2.02
CA GLY A 23 1.36 -0.21 -1.20
C GLY A 23 1.13 0.49 0.16
N LEU A 24 2.19 1.12 0.69
CA LEU A 24 2.20 1.82 1.98
C LEU A 24 1.02 2.80 2.20
N PRO A 25 0.60 3.66 1.24
CA PRO A 25 -0.52 4.57 1.48
C PRO A 25 -1.86 3.85 1.71
N PHE A 26 -2.10 2.71 1.04
CA PHE A 26 -3.34 1.93 1.18
C PHE A 26 -3.38 1.19 2.51
N ASP A 27 -2.24 0.68 2.97
CA ASP A 27 -2.10 0.07 4.30
C ASP A 27 -2.30 1.09 5.42
N LEU A 28 -1.75 2.30 5.25
CA LEU A 28 -1.97 3.39 6.21
C LEU A 28 -3.47 3.76 6.29
N ALA A 29 -4.17 3.82 5.16
CA ALA A 29 -5.60 4.10 5.13
C ALA A 29 -6.41 3.02 5.89
N ARG A 30 -6.06 1.73 5.73
CA ARG A 30 -6.66 0.64 6.54
C ARG A 30 -6.40 0.81 8.03
N ALA A 31 -5.17 1.17 8.41
CA ALA A 31 -4.80 1.38 9.81
C ALA A 31 -5.57 2.55 10.44
N GLN A 32 -5.74 3.66 9.71
CA GLN A 32 -6.51 4.82 10.17
C GLN A 32 -7.99 4.50 10.35
N TYR A 33 -8.60 3.73 9.44
CA TYR A 33 -9.98 3.29 9.60
C TYR A 33 -10.13 2.41 10.85
N ALA A 34 -9.24 1.43 11.03
CA ALA A 34 -9.24 0.56 12.21
C ALA A 34 -9.05 1.37 13.51
N ALA A 35 -8.18 2.39 13.50
CA ALA A 35 -8.03 3.30 14.63
C ALA A 35 -9.32 4.09 14.89
N GLY A 36 -9.96 4.64 13.85
CA GLY A 36 -11.23 5.36 13.95
C GLY A 36 -12.36 4.51 14.53
N VAL A 37 -12.44 3.23 14.14
CA VAL A 37 -13.36 2.26 14.73
C VAL A 37 -13.03 2.00 16.21
N ARG A 38 -11.75 1.82 16.56
CA ARG A 38 -11.33 1.56 17.96
C ARG A 38 -11.62 2.72 18.90
N VAL A 39 -11.48 3.96 18.43
CA VAL A 39 -11.77 5.16 19.24
C VAL A 39 -13.24 5.58 19.17
N GLY A 40 -14.09 4.85 18.43
CA GLY A 40 -15.53 5.12 18.31
C GLY A 40 -15.89 6.29 17.40
N LEU A 41 -14.94 6.81 16.61
CA LEU A 41 -15.18 7.85 15.59
C LEU A 41 -15.91 7.30 14.36
N ILE A 42 -15.73 6.01 14.08
CA ILE A 42 -16.36 5.31 12.95
C ILE A 42 -17.20 4.16 13.52
N GLU A 43 -18.42 4.00 13.01
CA GLU A 43 -19.31 2.92 13.40
C GLU A 43 -18.65 1.55 13.13
N GLN A 44 -18.61 0.69 14.15
CA GLN A 44 -18.05 -0.65 14.07
C GLN A 44 -19.04 -1.61 13.36
N SER A 45 -19.22 -1.41 12.06
CA SER A 45 -20.09 -2.22 11.23
C SER A 45 -19.27 -3.10 10.29
N LEU A 46 -19.51 -4.42 10.31
CA LEU A 46 -18.92 -5.36 9.35
C LEU A 46 -19.24 -4.97 7.90
N LEU A 47 -20.45 -4.45 7.66
CA LEU A 47 -20.88 -4.01 6.33
C LEU A 47 -20.18 -2.70 5.91
N GLY A 48 -19.93 -1.81 6.88
CA GLY A 48 -19.16 -0.58 6.68
C GLY A 48 -17.70 -0.85 6.33
N TRP A 49 -17.06 -1.76 7.07
CA TRP A 49 -15.71 -2.25 6.78
C TRP A 49 -15.63 -2.86 5.38
N ALA A 50 -16.54 -3.77 5.02
CA ALA A 50 -16.55 -4.42 3.72
C ALA A 50 -16.72 -3.42 2.55
N LYS A 51 -17.56 -2.39 2.72
CA LYS A 51 -17.71 -1.31 1.73
C LYS A 51 -16.44 -0.47 1.60
N PHE A 52 -15.84 -0.09 2.73
CA PHE A 52 -14.59 0.67 2.76
C PHE A 52 -13.45 -0.09 2.06
N GLU A 53 -13.24 -1.37 2.40
CA GLU A 53 -12.21 -2.19 1.76
C GLU A 53 -12.44 -2.32 0.26
N ARG A 54 -13.70 -2.45 -0.18
CA ARG A 54 -14.02 -2.49 -1.61
C ARG A 54 -13.63 -1.19 -2.32
N GLN A 55 -13.82 -0.04 -1.67
CA GLN A 55 -13.40 1.25 -2.25
C GLN A 55 -11.88 1.42 -2.28
N ILE A 56 -11.17 1.05 -1.21
CA ILE A 56 -9.72 1.05 -1.17
C ILE A 56 -9.14 0.13 -2.25
N HIS A 57 -9.69 -1.07 -2.40
CA HIS A 57 -9.24 -2.03 -3.41
C HIS A 57 -9.44 -1.53 -4.85
N LEU A 58 -10.55 -0.84 -5.10
CA LEU A 58 -10.77 -0.21 -6.41
C LEU A 58 -9.79 0.94 -6.65
N LEU A 59 -9.54 1.77 -5.63
CA LEU A 59 -8.58 2.85 -5.73
C LEU A 59 -7.16 2.32 -5.95
N GLU A 60 -6.77 1.27 -5.25
CA GLU A 60 -5.50 0.56 -5.42
C GLU A 60 -5.37 0.02 -6.85
N LYS A 61 -6.42 -0.61 -7.38
CA LYS A 61 -6.43 -1.05 -8.79
C LYS A 61 -6.38 0.09 -9.80
N LEU A 62 -6.97 1.24 -9.52
CA LEU A 62 -6.93 2.40 -10.42
C LEU A 62 -5.58 3.09 -10.40
N THR A 63 -4.94 3.16 -9.24
CA THR A 63 -3.67 3.85 -9.02
C THR A 63 -2.48 2.95 -9.38
N LEU A 64 -2.47 1.71 -8.91
CA LEU A 64 -1.42 0.73 -9.14
C LEU A 64 -1.69 -0.16 -10.36
N GLY A 65 -2.94 -0.41 -10.74
CA GLY A 65 -3.23 -1.32 -11.87
C GLY A 65 -2.65 -0.91 -13.24
N PRO A 66 -2.55 0.39 -13.58
CA PRO A 66 -1.80 0.83 -14.76
C PRO A 66 -0.28 0.71 -14.58
N TRP A 67 0.24 1.04 -13.38
CA TRP A 67 1.67 1.05 -13.05
C TRP A 67 2.26 -0.37 -12.88
N ALA A 68 1.49 -1.31 -12.34
CA ALA A 68 1.83 -2.71 -12.23
C ALA A 68 1.83 -3.42 -13.59
N ARG A 69 1.24 -2.80 -14.62
CA ARG A 69 1.24 -3.30 -16.00
C ARG A 69 2.38 -2.74 -16.84
N SER A 70 3.09 -1.71 -16.34
CA SER A 70 4.21 -1.06 -17.04
C SER A 70 5.59 -1.56 -16.57
N VAL A 71 5.66 -2.65 -15.81
CA VAL A 71 6.90 -3.32 -15.39
C VAL A 71 7.03 -4.70 -16.00
#